data_AF-A0A518D2K8-F1
#
_entry.id   AF-A0A518D2K8-F1
#
_cell.length_a   1.000
_cell.length_b   1.000
_cell.length_c   1.000
_cell.angle_alpha   90.00
_cell.angle_beta   90.00
_cell.angle_gamma   90.00
#
_symmetry.space_group_name_H-M   'P 1'
#
loop_
_entity.id
_entity.type
_entity.pdbx_description
1 polymer ?
#
loop_
_entity_poly.entity_id
_entity_poly.type
_entity_poly.pdbx_seq_one_letter_code
_entity_poly.pdbx_strand_id
1 'polypeptide(L)'
;MALRPKSLEHGDRLVARSVFWLLIAFYTLTFSGAPGDLDRHGELSFQATRAFTLGDGLRITDETPEGATLLSEGELVRPVEGGGIAQVEPLVAISGVPFYLVGAQLARLMPGIEESNRTTAPGFGGARSEYWSHLVTGWRGPLFASLAVWFVCLSCLRLGVRRPTAWVASMVLGTTTCLWPASTSWTSSALAAFCVAATLHALLLVRSRFYRLRAPGPWHWLGLGLALGASCAIEPTFVPVGAVFAISAVRMSVRGRKRLWSMPLLKGEAGARRSVVDLAWLLLPIVALGALWVWGVRERAGEWSSGAALGALGLGGSSGAFTSEFVGLLASPGKGLVWLAPWMLFAVLGLPRLAQEPRLLTFCGVAPVLCLASVAYSGMWSTSATFEPLGALPALVLCWPAVAYGVEAAARSNALRWTAGALAALGLFANAGGMLVSRGAWEAVTVAAQSDLYPDGPVAGTSAFDRRLAWDWHTAAPWVGWRMVRHRTAAAQVGFAPEMFPSDEVLLFESDSVYEVRASRDRGFRRFAWIDLEQRLDGRMWPLLLLALAALGVGGVCAASGLDPTSP
;
A
#
# COMPACT_ATOMS: atom_id res chain seq x y z
N MET A 1 -30.18 -13.21 -11.84
CA MET A 1 -29.45 -14.43 -12.27
C MET A 1 -28.16 -14.47 -11.46
N ALA A 2 -27.96 -15.46 -10.58
CA ALA A 2 -26.81 -15.45 -9.66
C ALA A 2 -25.46 -15.41 -10.41
N LEU A 3 -24.53 -14.57 -9.97
CA LEU A 3 -23.19 -14.44 -10.58
C LEU A 3 -22.41 -15.75 -10.39
N ARG A 4 -22.29 -16.54 -11.47
CA ARG A 4 -21.60 -17.84 -11.45
C ARG A 4 -20.08 -17.61 -11.43
N PRO A 5 -19.33 -18.21 -10.49
CA PRO A 5 -17.87 -18.08 -10.45
C PRO A 5 -17.23 -18.67 -11.72
N LYS A 6 -16.41 -17.88 -12.44
CA LYS A 6 -15.69 -18.33 -13.65
C LYS A 6 -14.39 -19.06 -13.29
N SER A 7 -13.92 -19.94 -14.19
CA SER A 7 -12.52 -20.41 -14.15
C SER A 7 -11.68 -19.35 -14.78
N LEU A 8 -10.46 -19.20 -14.29
CA LEU A 8 -9.46 -18.44 -15.03
C LEU A 8 -8.88 -19.33 -16.12
N GLU A 9 -9.18 -18.96 -17.36
CA GLU A 9 -8.58 -19.49 -18.58
C GLU A 9 -7.12 -19.03 -18.73
N HIS A 10 -6.46 -19.44 -19.81
CA HIS A 10 -5.09 -19.01 -20.07
C HIS A 10 -5.03 -17.50 -20.35
N GLY A 11 -5.89 -16.99 -21.23
CA GLY A 11 -5.96 -15.55 -21.53
C GLY A 11 -6.24 -14.70 -20.28
N ASP A 12 -7.11 -15.16 -19.38
CA ASP A 12 -7.39 -14.46 -18.11
C ASP A 12 -6.10 -14.31 -17.25
N ARG A 13 -5.25 -15.34 -17.21
CA ARG A 13 -3.98 -15.29 -16.46
C ARG A 13 -2.96 -14.39 -17.13
N LEU A 14 -2.92 -14.37 -18.47
CA LEU A 14 -2.05 -13.46 -19.22
C LEU A 14 -2.42 -12.00 -18.98
N VAL A 15 -3.72 -11.67 -18.98
CA VAL A 15 -4.21 -10.33 -18.63
C VAL A 15 -3.72 -9.91 -17.26
N ALA A 16 -3.90 -10.75 -16.24
CA ALA A 16 -3.43 -10.41 -14.90
C ALA A 16 -1.89 -10.27 -14.85
N ARG A 17 -1.14 -11.19 -15.48
CA ARG A 17 0.33 -11.11 -15.57
C ARG A 17 0.80 -9.83 -16.26
N SER A 18 0.10 -9.38 -17.30
CA SER A 18 0.43 -8.13 -17.99
C SER A 18 0.35 -6.93 -17.04
N VAL A 19 -0.70 -6.85 -16.23
CA VAL A 19 -0.87 -5.80 -15.23
C VAL A 19 0.27 -5.82 -14.22
N PHE A 20 0.62 -7.01 -13.69
CA PHE A 20 1.74 -7.16 -12.76
C PHE A 20 3.05 -6.63 -13.36
N TRP A 21 3.41 -7.09 -14.57
CA TRP A 21 4.68 -6.74 -15.20
C TRP A 21 4.77 -5.27 -15.64
N LEU A 22 3.67 -4.68 -16.10
CA LEU A 22 3.64 -3.27 -16.45
C LEU A 22 3.75 -2.38 -15.21
N LEU A 23 3.06 -2.72 -14.13
CA LEU A 23 3.12 -1.95 -12.89
C LEU A 23 4.46 -2.08 -12.17
N ILE A 24 5.06 -3.28 -12.10
CA ILE A 24 6.37 -3.44 -11.47
C ILE A 24 7.45 -2.67 -12.23
N ALA A 25 7.37 -2.61 -13.57
CA ALA A 25 8.25 -1.77 -14.36
C ALA A 25 8.10 -0.30 -14.00
N PHE A 26 6.85 0.19 -13.99
CA PHE A 26 6.55 1.58 -13.69
C PHE A 26 6.97 1.99 -12.28
N TYR A 27 6.62 1.19 -11.28
CA TYR A 27 7.00 1.45 -9.89
C TYR A 27 8.50 1.34 -9.67
N THR A 28 9.21 0.46 -10.38
CA THR A 28 10.69 0.39 -10.31
C THR A 28 11.33 1.67 -10.85
N LEU A 29 10.79 2.27 -11.92
CA LEU A 29 11.29 3.53 -12.47
C LEU A 29 11.08 4.73 -11.54
N THR A 30 10.00 4.71 -10.75
CA THR A 30 9.67 5.77 -9.78
C THR A 30 10.05 5.42 -8.34
N PHE A 31 10.74 4.30 -8.12
CA PHE A 31 11.09 3.82 -6.79
C PHE A 31 12.16 4.70 -6.14
N SER A 32 11.99 4.98 -4.85
CA SER A 32 12.94 5.75 -4.05
C SER A 32 13.71 4.84 -3.10
N GLY A 33 15.03 4.77 -3.28
CA GLY A 33 15.86 3.66 -2.82
C GLY A 33 16.12 3.52 -1.31
N ALA A 34 15.84 4.51 -0.48
CA ALA A 34 16.04 4.41 0.97
C ALA A 34 14.90 5.13 1.71
N PRO A 35 14.72 4.98 3.03
CA PRO A 35 13.97 5.96 3.82
C PRO A 35 14.75 7.28 3.84
N GLY A 36 14.09 8.44 3.90
CA GLY A 36 14.78 9.73 4.13
C GLY A 36 14.89 10.01 5.63
N ASP A 37 15.65 11.03 6.04
CA ASP A 37 15.68 11.49 7.44
C ASP A 37 14.30 11.84 8.02
N LEU A 38 13.38 12.28 7.15
CA LEU A 38 11.99 12.58 7.54
C LEU A 38 11.09 11.33 7.56
N ASP A 39 11.51 10.22 6.93
CA ASP A 39 10.76 8.96 6.93
C ASP A 39 11.29 8.02 8.03
N ARG A 40 11.22 8.51 9.28
CA ARG A 40 11.69 7.80 10.47
C ARG A 40 11.02 6.44 10.64
N HIS A 41 9.75 6.30 10.24
CA HIS A 41 9.04 5.02 10.27
C HIS A 41 9.59 4.02 9.25
N GLY A 42 10.03 4.49 8.09
CA GLY A 42 10.73 3.67 7.11
C GLY A 42 12.09 3.17 7.62
N GLU A 43 12.88 4.04 8.24
CA GLU A 43 14.16 3.67 8.85
C GLU A 43 13.98 2.69 10.01
N LEU A 44 13.02 2.96 10.91
CA LEU A 44 12.65 2.05 11.99
C LEU A 44 12.26 0.65 11.47
N SER A 45 11.51 0.59 10.36
CA SER A 45 11.13 -0.66 9.72
C SER A 45 12.32 -1.39 9.11
N PHE A 46 13.29 -0.66 8.55
CA PHE A 46 14.54 -1.23 8.04
C PHE A 46 15.40 -1.79 9.19
N GLN A 47 15.63 -1.01 10.25
CA GLN A 47 16.43 -1.47 11.40
C GLN A 47 15.79 -2.68 12.10
N ALA A 48 14.46 -2.72 12.21
CA ALA A 48 13.75 -3.91 12.67
C ALA A 48 13.96 -5.11 11.73
N THR A 49 13.97 -4.90 10.41
CA THR A 49 14.26 -5.96 9.42
C THR A 49 15.68 -6.50 9.58
N ARG A 50 16.66 -5.61 9.77
CA ARG A 50 18.05 -5.97 10.07
C ARG A 50 18.12 -6.81 11.36
N ALA A 51 17.51 -6.34 12.44
CA ALA A 51 17.47 -7.05 13.72
C ALA A 51 16.88 -8.46 13.59
N PHE A 52 15.76 -8.64 12.89
CA PHE A 52 15.22 -9.98 12.62
C PHE A 52 16.17 -10.86 11.82
N THR A 53 16.91 -10.27 10.86
CA THR A 53 17.89 -11.01 10.06
C THR A 53 19.07 -11.49 10.90
N LEU A 54 19.49 -10.69 11.89
CA LEU A 54 20.59 -11.00 12.81
C LEU A 54 20.17 -11.87 14.01
N GLY A 55 18.87 -12.10 14.20
CA GLY A 55 18.34 -12.92 15.29
C GLY A 55 17.97 -12.13 16.56
N ASP A 56 18.02 -10.80 16.50
CA ASP A 56 17.69 -9.88 17.60
C ASP A 56 16.19 -9.55 17.70
N GLY A 57 15.37 -10.08 16.78
CA GLY A 57 13.93 -9.84 16.77
C GLY A 57 13.61 -8.36 16.46
N LEU A 58 12.95 -7.67 17.40
CA LEU A 58 12.60 -6.25 17.28
C LEU A 58 13.63 -5.31 17.93
N ARG A 59 14.74 -5.83 18.46
CA ARG A 59 15.73 -5.02 19.17
C ARG A 59 16.63 -4.27 18.20
N ILE A 60 16.62 -2.95 18.30
CA ILE A 60 17.52 -2.01 17.61
C ILE A 60 18.69 -1.69 18.54
N THR A 61 19.89 -1.66 17.97
CA THR A 61 21.16 -1.34 18.64
C THR A 61 21.81 -0.10 18.02
N ASP A 62 22.85 0.42 18.64
CA ASP A 62 23.67 1.55 18.18
C ASP A 62 24.83 1.14 17.26
N GLU A 63 24.84 -0.12 16.79
CA GLU A 63 25.86 -0.65 15.86
C GLU A 63 25.87 0.09 14.51
N THR A 64 24.73 0.65 14.11
CA THR A 64 24.58 1.46 12.90
C THR A 64 24.34 2.92 13.28
N PRO A 65 24.88 3.90 12.51
CA PRO A 65 24.59 5.32 12.74
C PRO A 65 23.08 5.62 12.74
N GLU A 66 22.31 4.92 11.92
CA GLU A 66 20.87 5.06 11.83
C GLU A 66 20.17 4.51 13.09
N GLY A 67 20.60 3.35 13.59
CA GLY A 67 20.12 2.77 14.84
C GLY A 67 20.43 3.65 16.05
N ALA A 68 21.64 4.20 16.13
CA ALA A 68 22.04 5.15 17.17
C ALA A 68 21.19 6.42 17.14
N THR A 69 20.85 6.92 15.95
CA THR A 69 19.98 8.09 15.78
C THR A 69 18.57 7.80 16.30
N LEU A 70 17.95 6.69 15.89
CA LEU A 70 16.63 6.27 16.38
C LEU A 70 16.58 6.09 17.90
N LEU A 71 17.66 5.56 18.50
CA LEU A 71 17.77 5.40 19.94
C LEU A 71 17.91 6.75 20.67
N SER A 72 18.65 7.70 20.09
CA SER A 72 18.85 9.03 20.67
C SER A 72 17.58 9.88 20.69
N GLU A 73 16.69 9.71 19.71
CA GLU A 73 15.42 10.44 19.61
C GLU A 73 14.34 9.86 20.54
N GLY A 74 14.34 8.55 20.78
CA GLY A 74 13.48 7.88 21.79
C GLY A 74 11.98 7.82 21.48
N GLU A 75 11.45 8.54 20.49
CA GLU A 75 9.99 8.61 20.19
C GLU A 75 9.44 7.32 19.57
N LEU A 76 10.25 6.61 18.79
CA LEU A 76 9.82 5.46 17.96
C LEU A 76 10.33 4.11 18.47
N VAL A 77 11.02 4.12 19.60
CA VAL A 77 11.67 2.95 20.16
C VAL A 77 11.42 2.94 21.66
N ARG A 78 10.99 1.80 22.21
CA ARG A 78 10.93 1.65 23.67
C ARG A 78 12.32 1.35 24.20
N PRO A 79 12.90 2.15 25.12
CA PRO A 79 14.23 1.89 25.64
C PRO A 79 14.28 0.57 26.43
N VAL A 80 15.35 -0.21 26.22
CA VAL A 80 15.69 -1.42 26.99
C VAL A 80 17.20 -1.46 27.24
N GLU A 81 17.66 -2.33 28.13
CA GLU A 81 19.10 -2.50 28.36
C GLU A 81 19.81 -2.91 27.06
N GLY A 82 20.86 -2.16 26.70
CA GLY A 82 21.65 -2.41 25.49
C GLY A 82 20.97 -2.03 24.16
N GLY A 83 19.93 -1.18 24.18
CA GLY A 83 19.31 -0.65 22.96
C GLY A 83 17.84 -0.27 23.14
N GLY A 84 17.00 -0.68 22.18
CA GLY A 84 15.58 -0.35 22.21
C GLY A 84 14.71 -1.27 21.35
N ILE A 85 13.43 -1.40 21.69
CA ILE A 85 12.45 -2.21 20.94
C ILE A 85 11.72 -1.33 19.94
N ALA A 86 11.82 -1.69 18.66
CA ALA A 86 11.19 -0.97 17.56
C ALA A 86 9.66 -0.95 17.68
N GLN A 87 9.03 0.22 17.51
CA GLN A 87 7.58 0.36 17.45
C GLN A 87 7.03 0.02 16.05
N VAL A 88 7.34 -1.19 15.54
CA VAL A 88 6.93 -1.70 14.22
C VAL A 88 6.25 -3.06 14.37
N GLU A 89 5.28 -3.34 13.49
CA GLU A 89 4.66 -4.66 13.45
C GLU A 89 5.65 -5.74 13.00
N PRO A 90 5.80 -6.87 13.72
CA PRO A 90 6.77 -7.92 13.40
C PRO A 90 6.71 -8.40 11.95
N LEU A 91 5.51 -8.56 11.40
CA LEU A 91 5.34 -9.04 10.03
C LEU A 91 5.83 -8.05 8.97
N VAL A 92 5.76 -6.75 9.26
CA VAL A 92 6.32 -5.73 8.36
C VAL A 92 7.84 -5.91 8.30
N ALA A 93 8.51 -6.10 9.43
CA ALA A 93 9.95 -6.33 9.46
C ALA A 93 10.36 -7.69 8.84
N ILE A 94 9.68 -8.78 9.20
CA ILE A 94 9.95 -10.13 8.67
C ILE A 94 9.79 -10.17 7.15
N SER A 95 8.80 -9.43 6.59
CA SER A 95 8.60 -9.37 5.14
C SER A 95 9.80 -8.77 4.38
N GLY A 96 10.64 -7.97 5.05
CA GLY A 96 11.84 -7.37 4.49
C GLY A 96 13.06 -8.27 4.51
N VAL A 97 13.10 -9.32 5.33
CA VAL A 97 14.29 -10.17 5.55
C VAL A 97 14.85 -10.76 4.24
N PRO A 98 14.03 -11.33 3.32
CA PRO A 98 14.56 -11.85 2.06
C PRO A 98 15.24 -10.77 1.22
N PHE A 99 14.71 -9.55 1.25
CA PHE A 99 15.23 -8.41 0.49
C PHE A 99 16.53 -7.88 1.10
N TYR A 100 16.59 -7.78 2.42
CA TYR A 100 17.82 -7.45 3.14
C TYR A 100 18.94 -8.42 2.79
N LEU A 101 18.66 -9.73 2.82
CA LEU A 101 19.66 -10.75 2.48
C LEU A 101 20.16 -10.62 1.04
N VAL A 102 19.28 -10.34 0.08
CA VAL A 102 19.67 -10.08 -1.31
C VAL A 102 20.54 -8.82 -1.40
N GLY A 103 20.15 -7.74 -0.73
CA GLY A 103 20.95 -6.51 -0.68
C GLY A 103 22.33 -6.73 -0.06
N ALA A 104 22.43 -7.51 1.01
CA ALA A 104 23.70 -7.88 1.63
C ALA A 104 24.61 -8.68 0.67
N GLN A 105 24.04 -9.53 -0.20
CA GLN A 105 24.82 -10.19 -1.26
C GLN A 105 25.27 -9.21 -2.34
N LEU A 106 24.41 -8.26 -2.75
CA LEU A 106 24.80 -7.22 -3.70
C LEU A 106 25.92 -6.33 -3.16
N ALA A 107 25.91 -6.00 -1.86
CA ALA A 107 27.00 -5.27 -1.22
C ALA A 107 28.34 -6.02 -1.30
N ARG A 108 28.33 -7.36 -1.24
CA ARG A 108 29.54 -8.18 -1.45
C ARG A 108 30.00 -8.20 -2.91
N LEU A 109 29.07 -8.15 -3.86
CA LEU A 109 29.36 -8.18 -5.29
C LEU A 109 29.78 -6.80 -5.84
N MET A 110 29.31 -5.72 -5.22
CA MET A 110 29.56 -4.34 -5.64
C MET A 110 30.07 -3.48 -4.45
N PRO A 111 31.22 -3.82 -3.86
CA PRO A 111 31.71 -3.16 -2.64
C PRO A 111 32.07 -1.69 -2.86
N GLY A 112 32.43 -1.29 -4.09
CA GLY A 112 32.77 0.10 -4.41
C GLY A 112 31.62 1.08 -4.18
N ILE A 113 30.37 0.65 -4.42
CA ILE A 113 29.17 1.48 -4.18
C ILE A 113 28.91 1.63 -2.68
N GLU A 114 29.13 0.57 -1.92
CA GLU A 114 28.99 0.59 -0.46
C GLU A 114 30.00 1.53 0.18
N GLU A 115 31.26 1.49 -0.29
CA GLU A 115 32.32 2.38 0.16
C GLU A 115 32.08 3.84 -0.23
N SER A 116 31.63 4.08 -1.46
CA SER A 116 31.21 5.41 -1.91
C SER A 116 30.07 5.95 -1.04
N ASN A 117 29.10 5.12 -0.65
CA ASN A 117 27.98 5.54 0.18
C ASN A 117 28.40 5.97 1.59
N ARG A 118 29.44 5.35 2.17
CA ARG A 118 29.98 5.73 3.48
C ARG A 118 30.81 7.02 3.45
N THR A 119 31.52 7.25 2.35
CA THR A 119 32.50 8.34 2.23
C THR A 119 31.92 9.61 1.62
N THR A 120 30.88 9.49 0.80
CA THR A 120 30.19 10.63 0.20
C THR A 120 29.29 11.29 1.24
N ALA A 121 29.24 12.63 1.25
CA ALA A 121 28.35 13.39 2.12
C ALA A 121 26.92 12.80 2.06
N PRO A 122 26.27 12.57 3.21
CA PRO A 122 25.02 11.86 3.24
C PRO A 122 23.94 12.62 2.46
N GLY A 123 23.59 12.09 1.29
CA GLY A 123 22.44 12.57 0.51
C GLY A 123 21.11 12.35 1.25
N PHE A 124 21.13 11.48 2.26
CA PHE A 124 19.97 11.14 3.08
C PHE A 124 19.89 11.92 4.39
N GLY A 125 20.79 12.88 4.63
CA GLY A 125 20.84 13.82 5.76
C GLY A 125 21.43 13.28 7.09
N GLY A 126 21.51 11.96 7.26
CA GLY A 126 22.34 11.27 8.26
C GLY A 126 23.36 10.30 7.66
N ALA A 127 24.43 9.98 8.40
CA ALA A 127 25.41 8.96 8.01
C ALA A 127 24.73 7.61 7.81
N ARG A 128 25.03 6.89 6.72
CA ARG A 128 24.41 5.59 6.41
C ARG A 128 25.41 4.48 6.17
N SER A 129 25.05 3.28 6.61
CA SER A 129 25.98 2.15 6.68
C SER A 129 25.75 1.05 5.65
N GLU A 130 24.52 0.87 5.13
CA GLU A 130 24.10 -0.29 4.33
C GLU A 130 23.24 0.08 3.09
N TYR A 131 23.85 0.54 2.00
CA TYR A 131 23.12 1.06 0.82
C TYR A 131 22.28 -0.02 0.11
N TRP A 132 22.88 -1.14 -0.29
CA TRP A 132 22.17 -2.15 -1.09
C TRP A 132 21.06 -2.84 -0.31
N SER A 133 21.27 -3.10 0.98
CA SER A 133 20.25 -3.66 1.86
C SER A 133 19.04 -2.75 1.96
N HIS A 134 19.24 -1.43 2.14
CA HIS A 134 18.16 -0.45 2.10
C HIS A 134 17.45 -0.45 0.74
N LEU A 135 18.21 -0.38 -0.35
CA LEU A 135 17.67 -0.33 -1.70
C LEU A 135 16.74 -1.50 -2.01
N VAL A 136 17.21 -2.72 -1.78
CA VAL A 136 16.43 -3.92 -2.09
C VAL A 136 15.27 -4.09 -1.11
N THR A 137 15.46 -3.75 0.17
CA THR A 137 14.36 -3.81 1.16
C THR A 137 13.25 -2.83 0.81
N GLY A 138 13.55 -1.62 0.35
CA GLY A 138 12.53 -0.67 -0.12
C GLY A 138 11.78 -1.17 -1.36
N TRP A 139 12.45 -1.93 -2.24
CA TRP A 139 11.84 -2.49 -3.46
C TRP A 139 10.72 -3.51 -3.16
N ARG A 140 10.52 -3.89 -1.90
CA ARG A 140 9.32 -4.62 -1.46
C ARG A 140 8.02 -3.87 -1.75
N GLY A 141 8.01 -2.53 -1.64
CA GLY A 141 6.83 -1.68 -1.88
C GLY A 141 6.30 -1.83 -3.31
N PRO A 142 7.14 -1.60 -4.34
CA PRO A 142 6.80 -1.87 -5.74
C PRO A 142 6.26 -3.28 -5.99
N LEU A 143 6.89 -4.30 -5.39
CA LEU A 143 6.47 -5.69 -5.54
C LEU A 143 5.07 -5.92 -4.96
N PHE A 144 4.85 -5.57 -3.68
CA PHE A 144 3.58 -5.82 -3.01
C PHE A 144 2.44 -5.00 -3.62
N ALA A 145 2.68 -3.75 -4.02
CA ALA A 145 1.69 -2.94 -4.73
C ALA A 145 1.28 -3.62 -6.06
N SER A 146 2.25 -4.06 -6.86
CA SER A 146 1.98 -4.76 -8.13
C SER A 146 1.23 -6.08 -7.92
N LEU A 147 1.59 -6.85 -6.89
CA LEU A 147 0.91 -8.09 -6.52
C LEU A 147 -0.53 -7.84 -6.01
N ALA A 148 -0.77 -6.75 -5.29
CA ALA A 148 -2.11 -6.37 -4.85
C ALA A 148 -3.03 -6.15 -6.06
N VAL A 149 -2.58 -5.37 -7.05
CA VAL A 149 -3.34 -5.12 -8.28
C VAL A 149 -3.51 -6.40 -9.09
N TRP A 150 -2.50 -7.25 -9.16
CA TRP A 150 -2.59 -8.56 -9.80
C TRP A 150 -3.72 -9.41 -9.22
N PHE A 151 -3.81 -9.51 -7.89
CA PHE A 151 -4.88 -10.24 -7.22
C PHE A 151 -6.26 -9.60 -7.41
N VAL A 152 -6.35 -8.27 -7.47
CA VAL A 152 -7.60 -7.58 -7.83
C VAL A 152 -8.02 -7.95 -9.25
N CYS A 153 -7.10 -7.91 -10.22
CA CYS A 153 -7.38 -8.28 -11.61
C CYS A 153 -7.90 -9.71 -11.72
N LEU A 154 -7.21 -10.66 -11.09
CA LEU A 154 -7.64 -12.06 -11.02
C LEU A 154 -9.01 -12.21 -10.36
N SER A 155 -9.32 -11.40 -9.36
CA SER A 155 -10.62 -11.39 -8.68
C SER A 155 -11.73 -10.88 -9.59
N CYS A 156 -11.51 -9.76 -10.30
CA CYS A 156 -12.44 -9.24 -11.31
C CYS A 156 -12.75 -10.27 -12.40
N LEU A 157 -11.72 -10.92 -12.97
CA LEU A 157 -11.87 -11.95 -14.00
C LEU A 157 -12.63 -13.17 -13.48
N ARG A 158 -12.37 -13.62 -12.24
CA ARG A 158 -13.07 -14.75 -11.62
C ARG A 158 -14.54 -14.44 -11.32
N LEU A 159 -14.85 -13.16 -11.09
CA LEU A 159 -16.20 -12.68 -10.93
C LEU A 159 -16.95 -12.59 -12.26
N GLY A 160 -16.25 -12.55 -13.40
CA GLY A 160 -16.85 -12.53 -14.74
C GLY A 160 -16.75 -11.18 -15.45
N VAL A 161 -15.97 -10.24 -14.92
CA VAL A 161 -15.65 -8.99 -15.63
C VAL A 161 -14.86 -9.32 -16.89
N ARG A 162 -15.20 -8.69 -18.03
CA ARG A 162 -14.50 -8.89 -19.30
C ARG A 162 -13.01 -8.54 -19.19
N ARG A 163 -12.18 -9.30 -19.93
CA ARG A 163 -10.71 -9.15 -19.96
C ARG A 163 -10.24 -7.69 -20.16
N PRO A 164 -10.73 -6.93 -21.17
CA PRO A 164 -10.29 -5.54 -21.35
C PRO A 164 -10.68 -4.64 -20.19
N THR A 165 -11.91 -4.78 -19.67
CA THR A 165 -12.37 -3.98 -18.53
C THR A 165 -11.58 -4.29 -17.26
N ALA A 166 -11.32 -5.58 -16.98
CA ALA A 166 -10.52 -5.99 -15.83
C ALA A 166 -9.08 -5.46 -15.94
N TRP A 167 -8.50 -5.49 -17.14
CA TRP A 167 -7.18 -4.93 -17.41
C TRP A 167 -7.15 -3.42 -17.15
N VAL A 168 -8.05 -2.66 -17.79
CA VAL A 168 -8.11 -1.20 -17.63
C VAL A 168 -8.39 -0.82 -16.17
N ALA A 169 -9.40 -1.40 -15.55
CA ALA A 169 -9.73 -1.09 -14.16
C ALA A 169 -8.55 -1.37 -13.22
N SER A 170 -7.83 -2.47 -13.42
CA SER A 170 -6.64 -2.78 -12.62
C SER A 170 -5.45 -1.86 -12.91
N MET A 171 -5.18 -1.50 -14.17
CA MET A 171 -4.14 -0.51 -14.48
C MET A 171 -4.46 0.85 -13.85
N VAL A 172 -5.73 1.25 -13.87
CA VAL A 172 -6.20 2.49 -13.23
C VAL A 172 -6.06 2.42 -11.71
N LEU A 173 -6.37 1.29 -11.06
CA LEU A 173 -6.06 1.09 -9.64
C LEU A 173 -4.58 1.36 -9.36
N GLY A 174 -3.70 0.77 -10.16
CA GLY A 174 -2.26 0.87 -9.97
C GLY A 174 -1.67 2.25 -10.25
N THR A 175 -2.26 3.03 -11.16
CA THR A 175 -1.63 4.27 -11.65
C THR A 175 -2.37 5.55 -11.26
N THR A 176 -3.63 5.46 -10.84
CA THR A 176 -4.47 6.62 -10.56
C THR A 176 -5.04 6.59 -9.14
N THR A 177 -4.40 5.83 -8.24
CA THR A 177 -4.75 5.80 -6.82
C THR A 177 -3.54 6.04 -5.93
N CYS A 178 -3.77 6.23 -4.63
CA CYS A 178 -2.72 6.33 -3.62
C CYS A 178 -1.83 5.06 -3.53
N LEU A 179 -2.15 4.00 -4.29
CA LEU A 179 -1.32 2.80 -4.38
C LEU A 179 0.01 3.08 -5.08
N TRP A 180 0.04 3.99 -6.06
CA TRP A 180 1.29 4.39 -6.69
C TRP A 180 2.19 5.12 -5.69
N PRO A 181 1.69 6.13 -4.95
CA PRO A 181 2.43 6.67 -3.82
C PRO A 181 2.95 5.68 -2.80
N ALA A 182 2.07 4.81 -2.32
CA ALA A 182 2.44 3.77 -1.36
C ALA A 182 3.43 2.73 -1.91
N SER A 183 3.56 2.59 -3.23
CA SER A 183 4.57 1.73 -3.84
C SER A 183 5.99 2.27 -3.65
N THR A 184 6.14 3.55 -3.35
CA THR A 184 7.45 4.20 -3.15
C THR A 184 7.77 4.48 -1.68
N SER A 185 6.77 4.38 -0.80
CA SER A 185 6.94 4.60 0.63
C SER A 185 7.35 3.31 1.34
N TRP A 186 7.88 3.46 2.55
CA TRP A 186 8.30 2.34 3.39
C TRP A 186 7.21 1.85 4.35
N THR A 187 5.99 2.35 4.18
CA THR A 187 4.83 2.04 5.02
C THR A 187 4.35 0.60 4.83
N SER A 188 3.54 0.12 5.77
CA SER A 188 2.89 -1.19 5.69
C SER A 188 1.75 -1.23 4.66
N SER A 189 1.32 -0.10 4.08
CA SER A 189 0.08 0.00 3.32
C SER A 189 0.04 -0.86 2.06
N ALA A 190 1.13 -0.90 1.29
CA ALA A 190 1.21 -1.73 0.08
C ALA A 190 1.17 -3.23 0.42
N LEU A 191 1.81 -3.62 1.52
CA LEU A 191 1.80 -4.99 2.03
C LEU A 191 0.41 -5.37 2.58
N ALA A 192 -0.24 -4.48 3.33
CA ALA A 192 -1.61 -4.67 3.81
C ALA A 192 -2.60 -4.82 2.65
N ALA A 193 -2.51 -3.95 1.64
CA ALA A 193 -3.30 -4.01 0.42
C ALA A 193 -3.11 -5.34 -0.32
N PHE A 194 -1.87 -5.83 -0.41
CA PHE A 194 -1.54 -7.14 -0.96
C PHE A 194 -2.22 -8.28 -0.19
N CYS A 195 -2.07 -8.33 1.14
CA CYS A 195 -2.66 -9.39 1.97
C CYS A 195 -4.18 -9.40 1.88
N VAL A 196 -4.82 -8.23 1.83
CA VAL A 196 -6.27 -8.10 1.67
C VAL A 196 -6.73 -8.52 0.27
N ALA A 197 -6.02 -8.12 -0.78
CA ALA A 197 -6.29 -8.57 -2.15
C ALA A 197 -6.18 -10.10 -2.28
N ALA A 198 -5.11 -10.66 -1.70
CA ALA A 198 -4.86 -12.10 -1.67
C ALA A 198 -5.95 -12.85 -0.89
N THR A 199 -6.41 -12.30 0.23
CA THR A 199 -7.52 -12.86 1.04
C THR A 199 -8.81 -12.91 0.22
N LEU A 200 -9.19 -11.81 -0.44
CA LEU A 200 -10.34 -11.78 -1.32
C LEU A 200 -10.21 -12.82 -2.45
N HIS A 201 -9.06 -12.87 -3.12
CA HIS A 201 -8.82 -13.82 -4.20
C HIS A 201 -8.91 -15.28 -3.74
N ALA A 202 -8.23 -15.61 -2.63
CA ALA A 202 -8.23 -16.96 -2.06
C ALA A 202 -9.64 -17.39 -1.64
N LEU A 203 -10.45 -16.48 -1.09
CA LEU A 203 -11.85 -16.75 -0.77
C LEU A 203 -12.65 -17.04 -2.04
N LEU A 204 -12.50 -16.23 -3.09
CA LEU A 204 -13.17 -16.47 -4.38
C LEU A 204 -12.72 -17.78 -5.03
N LEU A 205 -11.46 -18.17 -4.87
CA LEU A 205 -10.93 -19.45 -5.33
C LEU A 205 -11.59 -20.62 -4.60
N VAL A 206 -11.66 -20.59 -3.27
CA VAL A 206 -12.38 -21.59 -2.45
C VAL A 206 -13.85 -21.67 -2.85
N ARG A 207 -14.52 -20.52 -3.04
CA ARG A 207 -15.91 -20.45 -3.50
C ARG A 207 -16.08 -21.15 -4.85
N SER A 208 -15.19 -20.87 -5.80
CA SER A 208 -15.26 -21.42 -7.15
C SER A 208 -15.09 -22.94 -7.18
N ARG A 209 -14.27 -23.51 -6.28
CA ARG A 209 -14.08 -24.96 -6.12
C ARG A 209 -15.37 -25.65 -5.67
N PHE A 210 -15.97 -25.15 -4.58
CA PHE A 210 -17.25 -25.69 -4.10
C PHE A 210 -18.39 -25.50 -5.11
N TYR A 211 -18.38 -24.41 -5.88
CA TYR A 211 -19.37 -24.21 -6.93
C TYR A 211 -19.29 -25.27 -8.03
N ARG A 212 -18.08 -25.75 -8.35
CA ARG A 212 -17.82 -26.85 -9.29
C ARG A 212 -17.91 -28.24 -8.65
N LEU A 213 -18.40 -28.33 -7.42
CA LEU A 213 -18.55 -29.60 -6.72
C LEU A 213 -17.20 -30.30 -6.52
N ARG A 214 -16.13 -29.52 -6.31
CA ARG A 214 -14.80 -30.03 -5.94
C ARG A 214 -14.43 -29.53 -4.56
N ALA A 215 -13.95 -30.41 -3.69
CA ALA A 215 -13.37 -29.98 -2.42
C ALA A 215 -12.11 -29.13 -2.63
N PRO A 216 -11.96 -27.99 -1.94
CA PRO A 216 -10.67 -27.31 -1.85
C PRO A 216 -9.66 -28.20 -1.11
N GLY A 217 -8.44 -28.28 -1.63
CA GLY A 217 -7.33 -28.95 -0.93
C GLY A 217 -6.79 -28.11 0.24
N PRO A 218 -5.99 -28.72 1.14
CA PRO A 218 -5.48 -28.05 2.35
C PRO A 218 -4.72 -26.76 2.05
N TRP A 219 -3.94 -26.72 0.97
CA TRP A 219 -3.19 -25.54 0.53
C TRP A 219 -4.06 -24.32 0.22
N HIS A 220 -5.32 -24.51 -0.21
CA HIS A 220 -6.23 -23.39 -0.46
C HIS A 220 -6.69 -22.74 0.85
N TRP A 221 -6.92 -23.56 1.88
CA TRP A 221 -7.30 -23.10 3.22
C TRP A 221 -6.13 -22.49 3.97
N LEU A 222 -4.95 -23.13 3.89
CA LEU A 222 -3.70 -22.58 4.41
C LEU A 222 -3.38 -21.22 3.78
N GLY A 223 -3.46 -21.10 2.45
CA GLY A 223 -3.22 -19.83 1.76
C GLY A 223 -4.23 -18.74 2.14
N LEU A 224 -5.52 -19.09 2.27
CA LEU A 224 -6.55 -18.15 2.74
C LEU A 224 -6.28 -17.72 4.19
N GLY A 225 -5.94 -18.66 5.07
CA GLY A 225 -5.65 -18.38 6.48
C GLY A 225 -4.39 -17.56 6.67
N LEU A 226 -3.34 -17.81 5.86
CA LEU A 226 -2.12 -17.02 5.86
C LEU A 226 -2.37 -15.58 5.41
N ALA A 227 -3.07 -15.39 4.28
CA ALA A 227 -3.39 -14.06 3.78
C ALA A 227 -4.28 -13.28 4.77
N LEU A 228 -5.28 -13.95 5.35
CA LEU A 228 -6.20 -13.35 6.32
C LEU A 228 -5.49 -13.01 7.63
N GLY A 229 -4.75 -13.95 8.20
CA GLY A 229 -3.95 -13.71 9.41
C GLY A 229 -2.95 -12.58 9.23
N ALA A 230 -2.26 -12.54 8.08
CA ALA A 230 -1.31 -11.49 7.76
C ALA A 230 -2.00 -10.13 7.62
N SER A 231 -3.16 -10.06 6.95
CA SER A 231 -3.91 -8.80 6.82
C SER A 231 -4.28 -8.19 8.17
N CYS A 232 -4.72 -9.00 9.13
CA CYS A 232 -5.07 -8.53 10.47
C CYS A 232 -3.86 -8.16 11.33
N ALA A 233 -2.75 -8.88 11.18
CA ALA A 233 -1.54 -8.67 11.98
C ALA A 233 -0.66 -7.51 11.46
N ILE A 234 -0.76 -7.16 10.18
CA ILE A 234 -0.04 -6.04 9.57
C ILE A 234 -0.80 -4.73 9.79
N GLU A 235 -2.12 -4.79 9.72
CA GLU A 235 -2.99 -3.61 9.81
C GLU A 235 -4.15 -3.91 10.77
N PRO A 236 -4.03 -3.56 12.07
CA PRO A 236 -5.04 -3.87 13.07
C PRO A 236 -6.41 -3.25 12.78
N THR A 237 -6.47 -2.13 12.05
CA THR A 237 -7.73 -1.54 11.58
C THR A 237 -8.52 -2.48 10.67
N PHE A 238 -7.89 -3.52 10.12
CA PHE A 238 -8.55 -4.55 9.32
C PHE A 238 -9.21 -5.66 10.15
N VAL A 239 -8.96 -5.78 11.46
CA VAL A 239 -9.50 -6.87 12.30
C VAL A 239 -11.03 -7.03 12.18
N PRO A 240 -11.86 -5.96 12.20
CA PRO A 240 -13.31 -6.09 12.01
C PRO A 240 -13.68 -6.69 10.65
N VAL A 241 -12.95 -6.32 9.60
CA VAL A 241 -13.14 -6.84 8.25
C VAL A 241 -12.65 -8.29 8.16
N GLY A 242 -11.53 -8.61 8.81
CA GLY A 242 -11.02 -9.97 8.92
C GLY A 242 -12.02 -10.92 9.55
N ALA A 243 -12.78 -10.49 10.56
CA ALA A 243 -13.87 -11.27 11.14
C ALA A 243 -14.99 -11.58 10.11
N VAL A 244 -15.34 -10.62 9.24
CA VAL A 244 -16.30 -10.82 8.15
C VAL A 244 -15.80 -11.87 7.16
N PHE A 245 -14.52 -11.84 6.80
CA PHE A 245 -13.88 -12.85 5.96
C PHE A 245 -13.84 -14.23 6.63
N ALA A 246 -13.46 -14.31 7.90
CA ALA A 246 -13.40 -15.55 8.68
C ALA A 246 -14.78 -16.21 8.78
N ILE A 247 -15.82 -15.47 9.20
CA ILE A 247 -17.20 -15.96 9.28
C ILE A 247 -17.68 -16.46 7.91
N SER A 248 -17.30 -15.74 6.84
CA SER A 248 -17.65 -16.13 5.48
C SER A 248 -16.95 -17.42 5.05
N ALA A 249 -15.66 -17.57 5.34
CA ALA A 249 -14.90 -18.78 5.08
C ALA A 249 -15.48 -19.99 5.81
N VAL A 250 -15.86 -19.83 7.09
CA VAL A 250 -16.53 -20.86 7.90
C VAL A 250 -17.87 -21.26 7.25
N ARG A 251 -18.72 -20.28 6.94
CA ARG A 251 -20.01 -20.52 6.29
C ARG A 251 -19.86 -21.18 4.93
N MET A 252 -18.80 -20.83 4.18
CA MET A 252 -18.49 -21.43 2.88
C MET A 252 -18.02 -22.88 3.01
N SER A 253 -17.15 -23.19 3.97
CA SER A 253 -16.73 -24.56 4.26
C SER A 253 -17.94 -25.45 4.60
N VAL A 254 -18.73 -25.05 5.59
CA VAL A 254 -19.89 -25.81 6.05
C VAL A 254 -20.93 -26.02 4.95
N ARG A 255 -21.32 -24.95 4.23
CA ARG A 255 -22.32 -25.06 3.16
C ARG A 255 -21.77 -25.81 1.94
N GLY A 256 -20.50 -25.61 1.60
CA GLY A 256 -19.82 -26.29 0.50
C GLY A 256 -19.76 -27.80 0.71
N ARG A 257 -19.33 -28.25 1.90
CA ARG A 257 -19.28 -29.66 2.28
C ARG A 257 -20.67 -30.30 2.40
N LYS A 258 -21.68 -29.56 2.88
CA LYS A 258 -23.08 -30.02 2.84
C LYS A 258 -23.58 -30.23 1.40
N ARG A 259 -23.21 -29.35 0.47
CA ARG A 259 -23.57 -29.50 -0.95
C ARG A 259 -22.91 -30.73 -1.59
N LEU A 260 -21.65 -31.00 -1.28
CA LEU A 260 -20.98 -32.24 -1.72
C LEU A 260 -21.67 -33.50 -1.14
N TRP A 261 -22.19 -33.42 0.09
CA TRP A 261 -22.90 -34.52 0.73
C TRP A 261 -24.19 -34.93 0.00
N SER A 262 -24.90 -33.95 -0.56
CA SER A 262 -26.11 -34.22 -1.36
C SER A 262 -25.84 -34.93 -2.69
N MET A 263 -24.58 -35.22 -3.03
CA MET A 263 -24.20 -35.93 -4.25
C MET A 263 -23.65 -37.33 -3.94
N PRO A 264 -24.33 -38.42 -4.39
CA PRO A 264 -24.00 -39.78 -3.99
C PRO A 264 -22.60 -40.25 -4.42
N LEU A 265 -22.06 -39.69 -5.51
CA LEU A 265 -20.73 -40.02 -6.03
C LEU A 265 -19.57 -39.32 -5.28
N LEU A 266 -19.86 -38.37 -4.38
CA LEU A 266 -18.85 -37.54 -3.69
C LEU A 266 -18.88 -37.71 -2.16
N LYS A 267 -19.51 -38.77 -1.64
CA LYS A 267 -19.69 -39.03 -0.20
C LYS A 267 -18.37 -39.01 0.60
N GLY A 268 -17.25 -39.46 0.02
CA GLY A 268 -15.93 -39.46 0.67
C GLY A 268 -15.33 -38.07 0.92
N GLU A 269 -15.79 -37.06 0.16
CA GLU A 269 -15.38 -35.66 0.31
C GLU A 269 -16.37 -34.81 1.12
N ALA A 270 -17.42 -35.43 1.65
CA ALA A 270 -18.52 -34.76 2.32
C ALA A 270 -18.43 -34.84 3.86
N GLY A 271 -19.22 -34.00 4.55
CA GLY A 271 -19.52 -34.17 5.98
C GLY A 271 -18.87 -33.16 6.94
N ALA A 272 -19.39 -33.16 8.18
CA ALA A 272 -19.00 -32.22 9.23
C ALA A 272 -17.53 -32.39 9.65
N ARG A 273 -17.03 -33.63 9.78
CA ARG A 273 -15.63 -33.91 10.13
C ARG A 273 -14.63 -33.30 9.14
N ARG A 274 -14.92 -33.38 7.83
CA ARG A 274 -14.09 -32.76 6.79
C ARG A 274 -14.15 -31.23 6.83
N SER A 275 -15.31 -30.67 7.19
CA SER A 275 -15.44 -29.22 7.42
C SER A 275 -14.55 -28.76 8.59
N VAL A 276 -14.46 -29.54 9.67
CA VAL A 276 -13.56 -29.24 10.79
C VAL A 276 -12.09 -29.28 10.35
N VAL A 277 -11.69 -30.25 9.52
CA VAL A 277 -10.32 -30.31 8.97
C VAL A 277 -10.02 -29.08 8.10
N ASP A 278 -10.96 -28.66 7.24
CA ASP A 278 -10.81 -27.43 6.46
C ASP A 278 -10.62 -26.19 7.34
N LEU A 279 -11.39 -26.12 8.44
CA LEU A 279 -11.28 -25.04 9.42
C LEU A 279 -9.96 -25.09 10.20
N ALA A 280 -9.45 -26.27 10.53
CA ALA A 280 -8.14 -26.40 11.17
C ALA A 280 -7.03 -25.86 10.25
N TRP A 281 -7.06 -26.19 8.96
CA TRP A 281 -6.11 -25.65 7.97
C TRP A 281 -6.25 -24.14 7.77
N LEU A 282 -7.45 -23.59 7.88
CA LEU A 282 -7.68 -22.14 7.85
C LEU A 282 -7.14 -21.46 9.12
N LEU A 283 -7.43 -22.02 10.29
CA LEU A 283 -7.14 -21.41 11.59
C LEU A 283 -5.67 -21.50 11.97
N LEU A 284 -4.96 -22.56 11.58
CA LEU A 284 -3.55 -22.77 11.93
C LEU A 284 -2.67 -21.53 11.64
N PRO A 285 -2.62 -20.98 10.41
CA PRO A 285 -1.83 -19.79 10.13
C PRO A 285 -2.40 -18.52 10.78
N ILE A 286 -3.72 -18.41 10.94
CA ILE A 286 -4.34 -17.25 11.62
C ILE A 286 -3.90 -17.19 13.08
N VAL A 287 -3.91 -18.33 13.77
CA VAL A 287 -3.48 -18.44 15.17
C VAL A 287 -1.97 -18.22 15.29
N ALA A 288 -1.16 -18.78 14.38
CA ALA A 288 0.29 -18.57 14.39
C ALA A 288 0.65 -17.08 14.21
N LEU A 289 0.02 -16.40 13.24
CA LEU A 289 0.24 -14.97 13.00
C LEU A 289 -0.35 -14.10 14.11
N GLY A 290 -1.48 -14.50 14.70
CA GLY A 290 -2.04 -13.85 15.89
C GLY A 290 -1.11 -13.97 17.10
N ALA A 291 -0.49 -15.13 17.31
CA ALA A 291 0.50 -15.32 18.37
C ALA A 291 1.75 -14.46 18.16
N LEU A 292 2.23 -14.37 16.91
CA LEU A 292 3.34 -13.49 16.54
C LEU A 292 2.99 -12.01 16.78
N TRP A 293 1.78 -11.60 16.42
CA TRP A 293 1.30 -10.24 16.69
C TRP A 293 1.20 -9.96 18.19
N VAL A 294 0.60 -10.86 18.97
CA VAL A 294 0.52 -10.75 20.44
C VAL A 294 1.91 -10.64 21.07
N TRP A 295 2.87 -11.45 20.60
CA TRP A 295 4.26 -11.34 21.03
C TRP A 295 4.83 -9.95 20.72
N GLY A 296 4.67 -9.45 19.49
CA GLY A 296 5.15 -8.12 19.11
C GLY A 296 4.50 -6.97 19.90
N VAL A 297 3.20 -7.08 20.22
CA VAL A 297 2.51 -6.11 21.09
C VAL A 297 3.11 -6.14 22.49
N ARG A 298 3.35 -7.33 23.06
CA ARG A 298 3.95 -7.49 24.38
C ARG A 298 5.35 -6.87 24.43
N GLU A 299 6.20 -7.15 23.45
CA GLU A 299 7.56 -6.58 23.38
C GLU A 299 7.54 -5.05 23.32
N ARG A 300 6.66 -4.48 22.49
CA ARG A 300 6.50 -3.02 22.33
C ARG A 300 5.90 -2.32 23.54
N ALA A 301 4.97 -2.97 24.24
CA ALA A 301 4.32 -2.42 25.42
C ALA A 301 5.16 -2.54 26.70
N GLY A 302 6.07 -3.53 26.78
CA GLY A 302 6.86 -3.84 27.98
C GLY A 302 6.04 -4.56 29.06
N GLU A 303 4.85 -4.02 29.39
CA GLU A 303 3.86 -4.62 30.27
C GLU A 303 2.52 -4.81 29.55
N TRP A 304 1.88 -5.96 29.77
CA TRP A 304 0.57 -6.23 29.17
C TRP A 304 -0.54 -5.54 29.95
N SER A 305 -1.20 -4.55 29.34
CA SER A 305 -2.38 -3.90 29.88
C SER A 305 -3.58 -4.03 28.93
N SER A 306 -4.79 -3.96 29.48
CA SER A 306 -6.02 -3.93 28.68
C SER A 306 -6.06 -2.72 27.73
N GLY A 307 -5.50 -1.59 28.17
CA GLY A 307 -5.31 -0.39 27.35
C GLY A 307 -4.35 -0.62 26.17
N ALA A 308 -3.23 -1.31 26.39
CA ALA A 308 -2.30 -1.67 25.33
C ALA A 308 -2.94 -2.63 24.31
N ALA A 309 -3.74 -3.59 24.75
CA ALA A 309 -4.45 -4.51 23.86
C ALA A 309 -5.54 -3.81 23.04
N LEU A 310 -6.35 -2.93 23.65
CA LEU A 310 -7.39 -2.16 22.96
C LEU A 310 -6.79 -1.10 22.02
N GLY A 311 -5.71 -0.43 22.44
CA GLY A 311 -4.93 0.48 21.61
C GLY A 311 -4.33 -0.23 20.40
N ALA A 312 -3.73 -1.41 20.60
CA ALA A 312 -3.16 -2.21 19.52
C ALA A 312 -4.22 -2.70 18.50
N LEU A 313 -5.48 -2.86 18.91
CA LEU A 313 -6.59 -3.18 18.01
C LEU A 313 -7.21 -1.95 17.30
N GLY A 314 -6.65 -0.75 17.51
CA GLY A 314 -7.22 0.49 16.98
C GLY A 314 -8.56 0.88 17.61
N LEU A 315 -8.89 0.30 18.77
CA LEU A 315 -10.14 0.53 19.51
C LEU A 315 -9.96 1.46 20.72
N GLY A 316 -8.71 1.78 21.08
CA GLY A 316 -8.38 2.55 22.29
C GLY A 316 -8.48 4.07 22.16
N GLY A 317 -8.62 4.61 20.94
CA GLY A 317 -8.79 6.04 20.71
C GLY A 317 -10.12 6.32 20.03
N SER A 318 -11.11 6.83 20.75
CA SER A 318 -12.23 7.50 20.10
C SER A 318 -11.77 8.90 19.75
N SER A 319 -11.51 9.18 18.47
CA SER A 319 -11.60 10.57 18.05
C SER A 319 -13.06 10.97 18.29
N GLY A 320 -13.35 11.97 19.13
CA GLY A 320 -14.70 12.51 19.32
C GLY A 320 -15.31 13.12 18.05
N ALA A 321 -14.71 12.84 16.88
CA ALA A 321 -14.87 13.51 15.60
C ALA A 321 -14.96 12.50 14.44
N PHE A 322 -15.48 11.27 14.67
CA PHE A 322 -15.64 10.24 13.63
C PHE A 322 -16.20 10.78 12.31
N THR A 323 -17.25 11.62 12.37
CA THR A 323 -17.88 12.20 11.19
C THR A 323 -16.92 13.08 10.39
N SER A 324 -16.14 13.94 11.05
CA SER A 324 -15.20 14.80 10.33
C SER A 324 -14.01 14.02 9.77
N GLU A 325 -13.54 12.99 10.49
CA GLU A 325 -12.48 12.09 10.00
C GLU A 325 -12.97 11.29 8.77
N PHE A 326 -14.19 10.77 8.81
CA PHE A 326 -14.77 10.00 7.71
C PHE A 326 -15.05 10.89 6.48
N VAL A 327 -15.63 12.08 6.69
CA VAL A 327 -15.86 13.06 5.62
C VAL A 327 -14.54 13.56 5.04
N GLY A 328 -13.53 13.79 5.89
CA GLY A 328 -12.18 14.16 5.47
C GLY A 328 -11.53 13.08 4.61
N LEU A 329 -11.63 11.82 5.04
CA LEU A 329 -11.12 10.67 4.28
C LEU A 329 -11.73 10.58 2.87
N LEU A 330 -13.01 10.92 2.72
CA LEU A 330 -13.68 10.88 1.43
C LEU A 330 -13.40 12.12 0.56
N ALA A 331 -13.48 13.31 1.14
CA ALA A 331 -13.68 14.54 0.37
C ALA A 331 -12.61 15.64 0.59
N SER A 332 -11.73 15.52 1.59
CA SER A 332 -10.73 16.56 1.85
C SER A 332 -9.89 16.86 0.60
N PRO A 333 -9.61 18.13 0.28
CA PRO A 333 -8.88 18.48 -0.93
C PRO A 333 -7.43 17.96 -0.92
N GLY A 334 -6.79 17.91 0.25
CA GLY A 334 -5.41 17.44 0.37
C GLY A 334 -5.26 15.94 0.18
N LYS A 335 -6.15 15.13 0.78
CA LYS A 335 -5.97 13.66 0.87
C LYS A 335 -7.25 12.83 0.73
N GLY A 336 -8.32 13.44 0.24
CA GLY A 336 -9.63 12.82 0.07
C GLY A 336 -9.64 11.81 -1.08
N LEU A 337 -10.30 10.70 -0.83
CA LEU A 337 -10.45 9.59 -1.77
C LEU A 337 -11.14 9.96 -3.10
N VAL A 338 -12.02 10.97 -3.12
CA VAL A 338 -12.62 11.48 -4.38
C VAL A 338 -11.56 12.05 -5.33
N TRP A 339 -10.49 12.63 -4.79
CA TRP A 339 -9.37 13.18 -5.57
C TRP A 339 -8.31 12.13 -5.85
N LEU A 340 -7.97 11.35 -4.82
CA LEU A 340 -6.90 10.36 -4.90
C LEU A 340 -7.32 9.09 -5.65
N ALA A 341 -8.59 8.70 -5.66
CA ALA A 341 -9.07 7.50 -6.36
C ALA A 341 -10.48 7.72 -6.98
N PRO A 342 -10.64 8.72 -7.87
CA PRO A 342 -11.93 9.17 -8.41
C PRO A 342 -12.76 8.07 -9.10
N TRP A 343 -12.12 7.04 -9.64
CA TRP A 343 -12.81 5.89 -10.24
C TRP A 343 -13.71 5.12 -9.27
N MET A 344 -13.51 5.26 -7.96
CA MET A 344 -14.38 4.64 -6.97
C MET A 344 -15.84 5.06 -7.11
N LEU A 345 -16.12 6.22 -7.72
CA LEU A 345 -17.48 6.68 -8.00
C LEU A 345 -18.25 5.69 -8.89
N PHE A 346 -17.57 4.92 -9.74
CA PHE A 346 -18.22 3.85 -10.52
C PHE A 346 -18.68 2.66 -9.68
N ALA A 347 -18.20 2.52 -8.43
CA ALA A 347 -18.70 1.48 -7.52
C ALA A 347 -20.22 1.59 -7.33
N VAL A 348 -20.80 2.80 -7.35
CA VAL A 348 -22.25 3.02 -7.25
C VAL A 348 -23.03 2.31 -8.37
N LEU A 349 -22.45 2.21 -9.57
CA LEU A 349 -23.05 1.49 -10.70
C LEU A 349 -22.79 -0.03 -10.64
N GLY A 350 -21.71 -0.45 -9.99
CA GLY A 350 -21.33 -1.87 -9.88
C GLY A 350 -21.97 -2.61 -8.70
N LEU A 351 -22.15 -1.94 -7.57
CA LEU A 351 -22.73 -2.52 -6.35
C LEU A 351 -24.12 -3.13 -6.58
N PRO A 352 -25.06 -2.52 -7.34
CA PRO A 352 -26.34 -3.15 -7.65
C PRO A 352 -26.21 -4.48 -8.41
N ARG A 353 -25.17 -4.64 -9.24
CA ARG A 353 -24.90 -5.92 -9.93
C ARG A 353 -24.38 -6.97 -8.96
N LEU A 354 -23.52 -6.56 -8.03
CA LEU A 354 -23.01 -7.43 -6.97
C LEU A 354 -24.07 -7.78 -5.92
N ALA A 355 -25.08 -6.93 -5.72
CA ALA A 355 -26.18 -7.15 -4.78
C ALA A 355 -27.03 -8.39 -5.13
N GLN A 356 -26.97 -8.86 -6.38
CA GLN A 356 -27.57 -10.13 -6.79
C GLN A 356 -26.93 -11.35 -6.09
N GLU A 357 -25.73 -11.17 -5.52
CA GLU A 357 -25.02 -12.17 -4.74
C GLU A 357 -24.62 -11.55 -3.39
N PRO A 358 -25.43 -11.69 -2.33
CA PRO A 358 -25.26 -10.97 -1.06
C PRO A 358 -23.86 -11.05 -0.45
N ARG A 359 -23.15 -12.17 -0.65
CA ARG A 359 -21.76 -12.34 -0.19
C ARG A 359 -20.78 -11.40 -0.88
N LEU A 360 -20.94 -11.19 -2.19
CA LEU A 360 -20.09 -10.26 -2.93
C LEU A 360 -20.37 -8.82 -2.54
N LEU A 361 -21.63 -8.48 -2.28
CA LEU A 361 -21.99 -7.19 -1.69
C LEU A 361 -21.34 -7.00 -0.31
N THR A 362 -21.28 -8.05 0.50
CA THR A 362 -20.54 -7.99 1.78
C THR A 362 -19.06 -7.69 1.58
N PHE A 363 -18.36 -8.39 0.67
CA PHE A 363 -16.90 -8.18 0.50
C PHE A 363 -16.52 -6.93 -0.27
N CYS A 364 -17.34 -6.49 -1.23
CA CYS A 364 -17.01 -5.38 -2.12
C CYS A 364 -17.79 -4.09 -1.83
N GLY A 365 -18.74 -4.14 -0.89
CA GLY A 365 -19.50 -2.99 -0.42
C GLY A 365 -19.33 -2.78 1.09
N VAL A 366 -19.77 -3.74 1.90
CA VAL A 366 -19.77 -3.59 3.38
C VAL A 366 -18.35 -3.58 3.95
N ALA A 367 -17.49 -4.52 3.55
CA ALA A 367 -16.12 -4.64 4.05
C ALA A 367 -15.25 -3.39 3.78
N PRO A 368 -15.26 -2.77 2.57
CA PRO A 368 -14.62 -1.49 2.33
C PRO A 368 -15.12 -0.38 3.27
N VAL A 369 -16.44 -0.26 3.44
CA VAL A 369 -17.03 0.76 4.33
C VAL A 369 -16.62 0.55 5.78
N LEU A 370 -16.60 -0.70 6.25
CA LEU A 370 -16.10 -1.04 7.59
C LEU A 370 -14.62 -0.68 7.75
N CYS A 371 -13.78 -0.95 6.74
CA CYS A 371 -12.38 -0.57 6.75
C CYS A 371 -12.19 0.95 6.84
N LEU A 372 -12.90 1.72 6.01
CA LEU A 372 -12.86 3.19 6.05
C LEU A 372 -13.41 3.74 7.38
N ALA A 373 -14.45 3.13 7.93
CA ALA A 373 -14.97 3.49 9.25
C ALA A 373 -13.95 3.21 10.37
N SER A 374 -13.23 2.09 10.31
CA SER A 374 -12.15 1.80 11.26
C SER A 374 -11.01 2.81 11.19
N VAL A 375 -10.61 3.23 9.98
CA VAL A 375 -9.60 4.29 9.76
C VAL A 375 -10.07 5.65 10.32
N ALA A 376 -11.34 6.00 10.11
CA ALA A 376 -11.90 7.23 10.65
C ALA A 376 -12.02 7.19 12.18
N TYR A 377 -12.41 6.04 12.73
CA TYR A 377 -12.55 5.86 14.19
C TYR A 377 -11.20 6.00 14.89
N SER A 378 -10.13 5.41 14.35
CA SER A 378 -8.79 5.48 14.90
C SER A 378 -8.12 6.85 14.74
N GLY A 379 -8.71 7.78 13.98
CA GLY A 379 -8.10 9.07 13.66
C GLY A 379 -6.86 8.95 12.77
N MET A 380 -6.65 7.81 12.10
CA MET A 380 -5.49 7.62 11.22
C MET A 380 -5.55 8.51 9.98
N TRP A 381 -6.74 8.91 9.55
CA TRP A 381 -6.88 9.84 8.44
C TRP A 381 -6.17 11.16 8.76
N SER A 382 -6.50 11.80 9.89
CA SER A 382 -5.93 13.11 10.25
C SER A 382 -4.41 13.11 10.37
N THR A 383 -3.82 12.04 10.89
CA THR A 383 -2.37 11.88 11.07
C THR A 383 -1.63 11.32 9.86
N SER A 384 -2.36 10.88 8.83
CA SER A 384 -1.76 10.34 7.60
C SER A 384 -1.21 11.42 6.66
N ALA A 385 -0.18 11.02 5.92
CA ALA A 385 0.45 11.83 4.88
C ALA A 385 -0.50 12.10 3.71
N THR A 386 -0.27 13.22 3.03
CA THR A 386 -1.20 13.86 2.08
C THR A 386 -1.44 13.07 0.79
N PHE A 387 -0.55 12.14 0.43
CA PHE A 387 -0.69 11.26 -0.74
C PHE A 387 -0.96 9.79 -0.39
N GLU A 388 -1.01 9.47 0.90
CA GLU A 388 -1.17 8.11 1.38
C GLU A 388 -2.09 8.13 2.62
N PRO A 389 -3.42 8.22 2.43
CA PRO A 389 -4.35 8.10 3.55
C PRO A 389 -4.19 6.69 4.16
N LEU A 390 -3.40 6.61 5.23
CA LEU A 390 -3.01 5.37 5.90
C LEU A 390 -4.26 4.54 6.24
N GLY A 391 -4.20 3.25 5.93
CA GLY A 391 -5.31 2.31 6.15
C GLY A 391 -6.45 2.36 5.10
N ALA A 392 -6.49 3.34 4.20
CA ALA A 392 -7.54 3.42 3.16
C ALA A 392 -7.31 2.45 1.98
N LEU A 393 -6.06 2.11 1.70
CA LEU A 393 -5.67 1.27 0.55
C LEU A 393 -6.32 -0.14 0.56
N PRO A 394 -6.35 -0.86 1.69
CA PRO A 394 -7.12 -2.11 1.81
C PRO A 394 -8.60 -1.96 1.39
N ALA A 395 -9.25 -0.85 1.73
CA ALA A 395 -10.65 -0.60 1.33
C ALA A 395 -10.78 -0.41 -0.18
N LEU A 396 -9.84 0.30 -0.82
CA LEU A 396 -9.81 0.51 -2.27
C LEU A 396 -9.69 -0.81 -3.03
N VAL A 397 -8.76 -1.66 -2.60
CA VAL A 397 -8.55 -3.00 -3.18
C VAL A 397 -9.84 -3.84 -3.10
N LEU A 398 -10.54 -3.78 -1.97
CA LEU A 398 -11.80 -4.53 -1.77
C LEU A 398 -12.97 -3.98 -2.59
N CYS A 399 -13.06 -2.66 -2.76
CA CYS A 399 -14.15 -2.03 -3.51
C CYS A 399 -13.94 -2.11 -5.03
N TRP A 400 -12.70 -2.30 -5.49
CA TRP A 400 -12.35 -2.23 -6.90
C TRP A 400 -13.08 -3.23 -7.83
N PRO A 401 -13.43 -4.45 -7.40
CA PRO A 401 -14.30 -5.31 -8.21
C PRO A 401 -15.66 -4.67 -8.51
N ALA A 402 -16.23 -3.89 -7.57
CA ALA A 402 -17.45 -3.13 -7.83
C ALA A 402 -17.18 -2.01 -8.85
N VAL A 403 -16.06 -1.31 -8.74
CA VAL A 403 -15.62 -0.31 -9.73
C VAL A 403 -15.54 -0.92 -11.12
N ALA A 404 -14.89 -2.07 -11.28
CA ALA A 404 -14.75 -2.75 -12.56
C ALA A 404 -16.11 -3.11 -13.19
N TYR A 405 -17.06 -3.59 -12.39
CA TYR A 405 -18.44 -3.83 -12.84
C TYR A 405 -19.18 -2.55 -13.25
N GLY A 406 -18.94 -1.46 -12.52
CA GLY A 406 -19.50 -0.14 -12.82
C GLY A 406 -18.96 0.40 -14.15
N VAL A 407 -17.67 0.25 -14.40
CA VAL A 407 -17.01 0.63 -15.66
C VAL A 407 -17.55 -0.21 -16.82
N GLU A 408 -17.76 -1.51 -16.64
CA GLU A 408 -18.41 -2.36 -17.64
C GLU A 408 -19.85 -1.93 -17.93
N ALA A 409 -20.57 -1.42 -16.92
CA ALA A 409 -21.90 -0.83 -17.10
C ALA A 409 -21.83 0.46 -17.92
N ALA A 410 -20.90 1.35 -17.53
CA ALA A 410 -20.65 2.64 -18.14
C ALA A 410 -20.21 2.54 -19.60
N ALA A 411 -19.51 1.46 -19.98
CA ALA A 411 -19.03 1.24 -21.34
C ALA A 411 -20.12 1.27 -22.43
N ARG A 412 -21.40 1.14 -22.06
CA ARG A 412 -22.55 1.22 -22.98
C ARG A 412 -22.99 2.64 -23.33
N SER A 413 -22.50 3.66 -22.62
CA SER A 413 -22.86 5.07 -22.82
C SER A 413 -21.63 5.88 -23.20
N ASN A 414 -21.72 6.70 -24.26
CA ASN A 414 -20.64 7.60 -24.67
C ASN A 414 -20.26 8.57 -23.55
N ALA A 415 -21.26 9.17 -22.90
CA ALA A 415 -21.04 10.12 -21.81
C ALA A 415 -20.28 9.47 -20.66
N LEU A 416 -20.70 8.28 -20.21
CA LEU A 416 -20.04 7.60 -19.09
C LEU A 416 -18.64 7.08 -19.45
N ARG A 417 -18.38 6.75 -20.72
CA ARG A 417 -17.02 6.45 -21.21
C ARG A 417 -16.11 7.66 -21.13
N TRP A 418 -16.59 8.83 -21.55
CA TRP A 418 -15.86 10.09 -21.39
C TRP A 418 -15.63 10.43 -19.92
N THR A 419 -16.63 10.25 -19.06
CA THR A 419 -16.48 10.41 -17.61
C THR A 419 -15.41 9.46 -17.05
N ALA A 420 -15.38 8.20 -17.49
CA ALA A 420 -14.34 7.25 -17.05
C ALA A 420 -12.94 7.72 -17.46
N GLY A 421 -12.78 8.17 -18.71
CA GLY A 421 -11.51 8.76 -19.17
C GLY A 421 -11.10 10.00 -18.37
N ALA A 422 -12.03 10.93 -18.13
CA ALA A 422 -11.80 12.14 -17.35
C ALA A 422 -11.42 11.85 -15.90
N LEU A 423 -12.11 10.92 -15.23
CA LEU A 423 -11.78 10.50 -13.86
C LEU A 423 -10.43 9.76 -13.82
N ALA A 424 -10.06 9.01 -14.85
CA ALA A 424 -8.74 8.36 -14.91
C ALA A 424 -7.64 9.42 -15.04
N ALA A 425 -7.83 10.40 -15.92
CA ALA A 425 -6.92 11.52 -16.07
C ALA A 425 -6.80 12.36 -14.79
N LEU A 426 -7.91 12.62 -14.10
CA LEU A 426 -7.92 13.31 -12.82
C LEU A 426 -7.12 12.54 -11.75
N GLY A 427 -7.35 11.24 -11.63
CA GLY A 427 -6.62 10.41 -10.65
C GLY A 427 -5.13 10.28 -11.00
N LEU A 428 -4.79 10.17 -12.30
CA LEU A 428 -3.41 10.17 -12.75
C LEU A 428 -2.74 11.51 -12.40
N PHE A 429 -3.41 12.63 -12.68
CA PHE A 429 -2.93 13.95 -12.34
C PHE A 429 -2.71 14.06 -10.82
N ALA A 430 -3.71 13.75 -10.00
CA ALA A 430 -3.61 13.88 -8.55
C ALA A 430 -2.44 13.08 -7.93
N ASN A 431 -2.19 11.85 -8.43
CA ASN A 431 -1.18 10.97 -7.87
C ASN A 431 0.22 11.15 -8.50
N ALA A 432 0.31 11.51 -9.77
CA ALA A 432 1.60 11.75 -10.44
C ALA A 432 2.36 12.91 -9.79
N GLY A 433 1.67 13.97 -9.36
CA GLY A 433 2.29 15.07 -8.59
C GLY A 433 2.96 14.57 -7.31
N GLY A 434 2.26 13.75 -6.52
CA GLY A 434 2.83 13.09 -5.33
C GLY A 434 3.95 12.09 -5.63
N MET A 435 4.03 11.61 -6.88
CA MET A 435 5.09 10.73 -7.37
C MET A 435 6.30 11.41 -7.96
N LEU A 436 6.19 12.71 -8.25
CA LEU A 436 7.33 13.51 -8.72
C LEU A 436 7.88 14.42 -7.62
N VAL A 437 7.06 14.78 -6.63
CA VAL A 437 7.46 15.54 -5.44
C VAL A 437 7.52 14.62 -4.22
N SER A 438 8.59 14.70 -3.43
CA SER A 438 8.64 13.93 -2.18
C SER A 438 7.73 14.52 -1.12
N ARG A 439 7.24 13.62 -0.26
CA ARG A 439 6.53 13.99 0.96
C ARG A 439 7.35 15.02 1.75
N GLY A 440 8.64 14.78 1.95
CA GLY A 440 9.52 15.69 2.69
C GLY A 440 9.64 17.08 2.04
N ALA A 441 9.71 17.16 0.71
CA ALA A 441 9.70 18.45 0.00
C ALA A 441 8.39 19.22 0.23
N TRP A 442 7.25 18.54 0.10
CA TRP A 442 5.95 19.16 0.31
C TRP A 442 5.77 19.58 1.77
N GLU A 443 6.08 18.71 2.74
CA GLU A 443 5.99 18.99 4.17
C GLU A 443 6.88 20.17 4.56
N ALA A 444 8.13 20.21 4.07
CA ALA A 444 9.06 21.31 4.33
C ALA A 444 8.49 22.66 3.90
N VAL A 445 7.91 22.72 2.69
CA VAL A 445 7.27 23.96 2.18
C VAL A 445 6.03 24.33 3.00
N THR A 446 5.14 23.37 3.29
CA THR A 446 3.89 23.68 4.01
C THR A 446 4.10 24.03 5.48
N VAL A 447 5.08 23.40 6.14
CA VAL A 447 5.45 23.74 7.53
C VAL A 447 6.10 25.11 7.58
N ALA A 448 6.98 25.43 6.63
CA ALA A 448 7.59 26.77 6.56
C ALA A 448 6.56 27.86 6.26
N ALA A 449 5.51 27.53 5.50
CA ALA A 449 4.40 28.45 5.19
C ALA A 449 3.38 28.63 6.33
N GLN A 450 3.51 27.91 7.46
CA GLN A 450 2.50 27.90 8.51
C GLN A 450 2.19 29.30 9.07
N SER A 451 3.21 30.14 9.29
CA SER A 451 3.04 31.50 9.79
C SER A 451 2.24 32.39 8.84
N ASP A 452 2.42 32.17 7.55
CA ASP A 452 1.84 33.00 6.50
C ASP A 452 0.42 32.55 6.18
N LEU A 453 0.17 31.23 6.22
CA LEU A 453 -1.15 30.62 6.04
C LEU A 453 -2.10 30.92 7.20
N TYR A 454 -1.58 30.99 8.43
CA TYR A 454 -2.38 31.09 9.65
C TYR A 454 -1.88 32.20 10.58
N PRO A 455 -2.07 33.49 10.22
CA PRO A 455 -1.56 34.62 10.99
C PRO A 455 -2.24 34.80 12.35
N ASP A 456 -3.46 34.28 12.51
CA ASP A 456 -4.25 34.35 13.76
C ASP A 456 -3.68 33.49 14.91
N GLY A 457 -2.57 32.79 14.68
CA GLY A 457 -1.81 32.04 15.69
C GLY A 457 -1.52 30.60 15.29
N PRO A 458 -0.44 30.00 15.84
CA PRO A 458 -0.06 28.63 15.52
C PRO A 458 -1.17 27.67 15.93
N VAL A 459 -1.49 26.73 15.05
CA VAL A 459 -2.40 25.64 15.37
C VAL A 459 -1.77 24.80 16.48
N ALA A 460 -2.45 24.70 17.64
CA ALA A 460 -1.93 24.03 18.82
C ALA A 460 -1.78 22.51 18.56
N GLY A 461 -0.54 22.04 18.46
CA GLY A 461 -0.21 20.63 18.27
C GLY A 461 -0.18 20.16 16.81
N THR A 462 0.71 19.22 16.51
CA THR A 462 0.95 18.67 15.17
C THR A 462 -0.32 18.09 14.53
N SER A 463 -1.09 17.30 15.27
CA SER A 463 -2.32 16.67 14.74
C SER A 463 -3.46 17.64 14.40
N ALA A 464 -3.50 18.82 15.01
CA ALA A 464 -4.48 19.83 14.68
C ALA A 464 -4.06 20.62 13.42
N PHE A 465 -2.75 20.88 13.29
CA PHE A 465 -2.17 21.48 12.09
C PHE A 465 -2.37 20.57 10.86
N ASP A 466 -2.04 19.29 10.97
CA ASP A 466 -2.22 18.31 9.88
C ASP A 466 -3.67 18.20 9.41
N ARG A 467 -4.63 18.29 10.35
CA ARG A 467 -6.06 18.33 10.03
C ARG A 467 -6.45 19.58 9.26
N ARG A 468 -5.96 20.74 9.69
CA ARG A 468 -6.25 22.01 9.01
C ARG A 468 -5.67 22.01 7.61
N LEU A 469 -4.41 21.58 7.48
CA LEU A 469 -3.68 21.47 6.22
C LEU A 469 -4.36 20.53 5.22
N ALA A 470 -4.97 19.44 5.70
CA ALA A 470 -5.72 18.50 4.86
C ALA A 470 -6.97 19.10 4.22
N TRP A 471 -7.61 20.04 4.92
CA TRP A 471 -8.82 20.74 4.47
C TRP A 471 -8.52 22.02 3.69
N ASP A 472 -7.28 22.49 3.72
CA ASP A 472 -6.87 23.72 3.09
C ASP A 472 -6.58 23.49 1.59
N TRP A 473 -7.32 24.20 0.75
CA TRP A 473 -7.12 24.17 -0.69
C TRP A 473 -5.78 24.76 -1.10
N HIS A 474 -5.25 25.72 -0.34
CA HIS A 474 -4.00 26.41 -0.69
C HIS A 474 -2.78 25.52 -0.65
N THR A 475 -2.82 24.49 0.19
CA THR A 475 -1.75 23.53 0.43
C THR A 475 -2.08 22.13 -0.07
N ALA A 476 -3.24 21.93 -0.68
CA ALA A 476 -3.70 20.61 -1.10
C ALA A 476 -2.69 19.95 -2.05
N ALA A 477 -2.15 18.83 -1.59
CA ALA A 477 -0.96 18.21 -2.16
C ALA A 477 -1.07 17.84 -3.65
N PRO A 478 -2.22 17.36 -4.18
CA PRO A 478 -2.39 17.12 -5.61
C PRO A 478 -2.02 18.32 -6.50
N TRP A 479 -2.35 19.55 -6.09
CA TRP A 479 -2.13 20.76 -6.89
C TRP A 479 -0.74 21.34 -6.63
N VAL A 480 -0.35 21.45 -5.36
CA VAL A 480 0.96 21.96 -4.94
C VAL A 480 2.07 21.12 -5.57
N GLY A 481 1.93 19.79 -5.60
CA GLY A 481 2.89 18.88 -6.21
C GLY A 481 3.16 19.23 -7.69
N TRP A 482 2.14 19.49 -8.48
CA TRP A 482 2.34 19.89 -9.88
C TRP A 482 2.97 21.26 -10.04
N ARG A 483 2.68 22.21 -9.15
CA ARG A 483 3.31 23.53 -9.17
C ARG A 483 4.79 23.44 -8.83
N MET A 484 5.16 22.61 -7.84
CA MET A 484 6.57 22.30 -7.55
C MET A 484 7.26 21.61 -8.73
N VAL A 485 6.61 20.65 -9.41
CA VAL A 485 7.17 20.01 -10.62
C VAL A 485 7.36 21.03 -11.76
N ARG A 486 6.39 21.92 -11.98
CA ARG A 486 6.50 23.00 -12.96
C ARG A 486 7.67 23.92 -12.63
N HIS A 487 7.81 24.32 -11.37
CA HIS A 487 8.94 25.14 -10.92
C HIS A 487 10.28 24.42 -11.17
N ARG A 488 10.42 23.16 -10.77
CA ARG A 488 11.61 22.31 -11.01
C ARG A 488 12.01 22.23 -12.48
N THR A 489 11.02 22.07 -13.37
CA THR A 489 11.25 21.94 -14.81
C THR A 489 11.55 23.27 -15.49
N ALA A 490 10.94 24.37 -15.02
CA ALA A 490 11.20 25.72 -15.54
C ALA A 490 12.55 26.30 -15.07
N ALA A 491 12.96 26.01 -13.83
CA ALA A 491 14.13 26.64 -13.23
C ALA A 491 15.48 26.07 -13.71
N ALA A 492 15.51 25.04 -14.55
CA ALA A 492 16.73 24.34 -15.00
C ALA A 492 17.75 24.11 -13.86
N GLN A 493 17.27 23.90 -12.62
CA GLN A 493 18.12 23.71 -11.45
C GLN A 493 18.67 22.28 -11.45
N VAL A 494 19.62 22.04 -12.35
CA VAL A 494 20.45 20.85 -12.38
C VAL A 494 21.68 21.16 -11.53
N GLY A 495 21.60 20.96 -10.21
CA GLY A 495 22.74 21.25 -9.33
C GLY A 495 22.49 21.01 -7.84
N PHE A 496 23.54 21.18 -7.04
CA PHE A 496 23.53 21.07 -5.56
C PHE A 496 23.05 22.36 -4.85
N ALA A 497 22.56 23.35 -5.61
CA ALA A 497 22.01 24.58 -5.07
C ALA A 497 20.79 24.32 -4.15
N PRO A 498 20.50 25.21 -3.19
CA PRO A 498 19.25 25.15 -2.44
C PRO A 498 18.06 25.26 -3.39
N GLU A 499 17.11 24.32 -3.26
CA GLU A 499 15.85 24.36 -3.99
C GLU A 499 14.89 25.30 -3.24
N MET A 500 14.53 26.40 -3.89
CA MET A 500 13.78 27.51 -3.32
C MET A 500 12.44 27.63 -4.04
N PHE A 501 11.35 27.68 -3.29
CA PHE A 501 9.99 27.79 -3.81
C PHE A 501 9.36 29.12 -3.41
N PRO A 502 9.20 30.08 -4.34
CA PRO A 502 8.38 31.26 -4.11
C PRO A 502 6.95 30.84 -3.76
N SER A 503 6.37 31.47 -2.74
CA SER A 503 5.07 31.06 -2.22
C SER A 503 3.96 31.23 -3.27
N ASP A 504 3.97 32.34 -3.99
CA ASP A 504 3.03 32.70 -5.05
C ASP A 504 3.10 31.76 -6.26
N GLU A 505 4.26 31.14 -6.50
CA GLU A 505 4.48 30.17 -7.57
C GLU A 505 4.00 28.76 -7.23
N VAL A 506 4.04 28.37 -5.94
CA VAL A 506 3.83 26.98 -5.49
C VAL A 506 2.57 26.78 -4.67
N LEU A 507 2.27 27.70 -3.75
CA LEU A 507 1.10 27.68 -2.88
C LEU A 507 0.02 28.58 -3.47
N LEU A 508 -1.26 28.25 -3.29
CA LEU A 508 -2.36 29.03 -3.91
C LEU A 508 -2.70 30.30 -3.11
N PHE A 509 -1.73 30.93 -2.46
CA PHE A 509 -1.89 32.22 -1.78
C PHE A 509 -0.72 33.15 -2.14
N GLU A 510 -0.94 34.46 -2.03
CA GLU A 510 0.05 35.47 -2.35
C GLU A 510 0.87 35.83 -1.10
N SER A 511 2.19 35.64 -1.17
CA SER A 511 3.16 36.11 -0.17
C SER A 511 4.53 36.30 -0.83
N ASP A 512 5.33 37.23 -0.31
CA ASP A 512 6.71 37.46 -0.77
C ASP A 512 7.71 36.42 -0.20
N SER A 513 7.21 35.46 0.58
CA SER A 513 8.02 34.41 1.20
C SER A 513 8.57 33.43 0.18
N VAL A 514 9.80 32.95 0.44
CA VAL A 514 10.46 31.90 -0.33
C VAL A 514 10.85 30.77 0.62
N TYR A 515 10.43 29.56 0.31
CA TYR A 515 10.63 28.39 1.18
C TYR A 515 11.70 27.45 0.61
N GLU A 516 12.64 27.02 1.46
CA GLU A 516 13.73 26.14 1.07
C GLU A 516 13.44 24.67 1.39
N VAL A 517 13.72 23.77 0.44
CA VAL A 517 13.85 22.33 0.73
C VAL A 517 15.21 22.04 1.34
N ARG A 518 15.22 21.88 2.67
CA ARG A 518 16.45 21.65 3.45
C ARG A 518 17.08 20.29 3.19
N ALA A 519 16.28 19.24 3.05
CA ALA A 519 16.79 17.88 2.84
C ALA A 519 17.32 17.71 1.40
N SER A 520 18.62 17.41 1.27
CA SER A 520 19.31 17.33 -0.03
C SER A 520 18.74 16.27 -0.98
N ARG A 521 18.19 15.17 -0.44
CA ARG A 521 17.47 14.13 -1.19
C ARG A 521 16.18 14.63 -1.84
N ASP A 522 15.45 15.47 -1.11
CA ASP A 522 14.12 15.91 -1.51
C ASP A 522 14.18 16.95 -2.63
N ARG A 523 15.39 17.46 -2.91
CA ARG A 523 15.67 18.40 -3.99
C ARG A 523 15.58 17.73 -5.36
N GLY A 524 14.83 18.35 -6.27
CA GLY A 524 14.64 17.86 -7.64
C GLY A 524 14.18 16.40 -7.67
N PHE A 525 14.87 15.57 -8.45
CA PHE A 525 14.53 14.15 -8.63
C PHE A 525 15.49 13.16 -7.95
N ARG A 526 16.41 13.66 -7.10
CA ARG A 526 17.49 12.88 -6.49
C ARG A 526 17.02 11.68 -5.68
N ARG A 527 15.78 11.71 -5.17
CA ARG A 527 15.17 10.61 -4.44
C ARG A 527 15.02 9.31 -5.22
N PHE A 528 14.99 9.36 -6.56
CA PHE A 528 14.83 8.15 -7.36
C PHE A 528 16.11 7.31 -7.30
N ALA A 529 15.95 6.02 -7.04
CA ALA A 529 17.06 5.11 -6.80
C ALA A 529 18.13 5.14 -7.90
N TRP A 530 17.70 5.22 -9.16
CA TRP A 530 18.61 5.24 -10.31
C TRP A 530 19.34 6.58 -10.46
N ILE A 531 18.72 7.69 -10.06
CA ILE A 531 19.36 9.02 -10.05
C ILE A 531 20.36 9.11 -8.91
N ASP A 532 20.00 8.65 -7.70
CA ASP A 532 20.92 8.63 -6.56
C ASP A 532 22.16 7.77 -6.87
N LEU A 533 21.92 6.58 -7.45
CA LEU A 533 23.00 5.68 -7.85
C LEU A 533 23.96 6.35 -8.84
N GLU A 534 23.45 7.04 -9.87
CA GLU A 534 24.28 7.69 -10.89
C GLU A 534 24.96 8.97 -10.39
N GLN A 535 24.20 9.87 -9.77
CA GLN A 535 24.69 11.22 -9.44
C GLN A 535 25.51 11.29 -8.15
N ARG A 536 25.22 10.43 -7.16
CA ARG A 536 25.89 10.47 -5.85
C ARG A 536 26.92 9.36 -5.70
N LEU A 537 26.66 8.18 -6.25
CA LEU A 537 27.48 6.97 -6.01
C LEU A 537 28.31 6.54 -7.24
N ASP A 538 28.29 7.30 -8.34
CA ASP A 538 28.97 6.99 -9.60
C ASP A 538 28.66 5.57 -10.13
N GLY A 539 27.45 5.09 -9.80
CA GLY A 539 26.94 3.80 -10.20
C GLY A 539 26.24 3.86 -11.56
N ARG A 540 26.14 2.72 -12.24
CA ARG A 540 25.49 2.66 -13.55
C ARG A 540 23.99 2.47 -13.40
N MET A 541 23.19 3.34 -14.01
CA MET A 541 21.71 3.23 -13.99
C MET A 541 21.13 2.14 -14.90
N TRP A 542 21.88 1.67 -15.91
CA TRP A 542 21.37 0.75 -16.93
C TRP A 542 20.77 -0.57 -16.40
N PRO A 543 21.22 -1.20 -15.28
CA PRO A 543 20.62 -2.45 -14.82
C PRO A 543 19.16 -2.27 -14.39
N LEU A 544 18.83 -1.13 -13.74
CA LEU A 544 17.46 -0.80 -13.36
C LEU A 544 16.61 -0.50 -14.58
N LEU A 545 17.16 0.22 -15.56
CA LEU A 545 16.48 0.50 -16.82
C LEU A 545 16.22 -0.78 -17.63
N LEU A 546 17.19 -1.70 -17.72
CA LEU A 546 17.01 -2.98 -18.38
C LEU A 546 15.97 -3.85 -17.67
N LEU A 547 15.96 -3.87 -16.33
CA LEU A 547 14.93 -4.58 -15.57
C LEU A 547 13.54 -4.02 -15.87
N ALA A 548 13.38 -2.70 -15.88
CA ALA A 548 12.13 -2.04 -16.22
C ALA A 548 11.71 -2.32 -17.67
N LEU A 549 12.63 -2.22 -18.64
CA LEU A 549 12.37 -2.52 -20.05
C LEU A 549 12.01 -3.99 -20.29
N ALA A 550 12.68 -4.92 -19.61
CA ALA A 550 12.35 -6.34 -19.68
C ALA A 550 10.95 -6.62 -19.12
N ALA A 551 10.61 -6.02 -17.97
CA ALA A 551 9.27 -6.10 -17.40
C ALA A 551 8.21 -5.47 -18.32
N LEU A 552 8.48 -4.33 -18.96
CA LEU A 552 7.60 -3.73 -19.98
C LEU A 552 7.42 -4.66 -21.18
N GLY A 553 8.49 -5.28 -21.68
CA GLY A 553 8.44 -6.21 -22.81
C GLY A 553 7.59 -7.44 -22.49
N VAL A 554 7.83 -8.08 -21.35
CA VAL A 554 7.03 -9.24 -20.89
C VAL A 554 5.57 -8.84 -20.65
N GLY A 555 5.35 -7.67 -20.04
CA GLY A 555 4.02 -7.12 -19.80
C GLY A 555 3.24 -6.86 -21.09
N GLY A 556 3.89 -6.25 -22.09
CA GLY A 556 3.32 -5.97 -23.41
C GLY A 556 2.95 -7.24 -24.17
N VAL A 557 3.83 -8.25 -24.18
CA VAL A 557 3.53 -9.56 -24.80
C VAL A 557 2.36 -10.25 -24.09
N CYS A 558 2.33 -10.23 -22.75
CA CYS A 558 1.20 -10.78 -21.99
C CYS A 558 -0.11 -10.04 -22.28
N ALA A 559 -0.07 -8.71 -22.45
CA ALA A 559 -1.24 -7.89 -22.77
C ALA A 559 -1.77 -8.22 -24.16
N ALA A 560 -0.90 -8.26 -25.18
CA ALA A 560 -1.27 -8.58 -26.55
C ALA A 560 -1.95 -9.95 -26.65
N SER A 561 -1.34 -10.98 -26.07
CA SER A 561 -1.87 -12.35 -26.09
C SER A 561 -3.10 -12.52 -25.19
N GLY A 562 -3.15 -11.86 -24.03
CA GLY A 562 -4.26 -12.00 -23.09
C GLY A 562 -5.53 -11.24 -23.50
N LEU A 563 -5.38 -10.12 -24.18
CA LEU A 563 -6.49 -9.28 -24.66
C LEU A 563 -6.99 -9.68 -26.05
N ASP A 564 -6.27 -10.55 -26.75
CA ASP A 564 -6.72 -11.14 -28.01
C ASP A 564 -8.06 -11.87 -27.81
N PRO A 565 -9.15 -11.46 -28.49
CA PRO A 565 -10.45 -12.10 -28.38
C PRO A 565 -10.45 -13.54 -28.91
N THR A 566 -9.45 -13.94 -29.70
CA THR A 566 -9.29 -15.29 -30.25
C THR A 566 -8.52 -16.23 -29.32
N SER A 567 -7.80 -15.70 -28.32
CA SER A 567 -7.07 -16.53 -27.35
C SER A 567 -8.05 -17.15 -26.32
N PRO A 568 -8.08 -18.48 -26.15
CA PRO A 568 -8.95 -19.14 -25.19
C PRO A 568 -8.65 -18.78 -23.73
#